data_AF-A0A5J5DRS8-F1
#
_entry.id   AF-A0A5J5DRS8-F1
#
_cell.length_a   1.000
_cell.length_b   1.000
_cell.length_c   1.000
_cell.angle_alpha   90.00
_cell.angle_beta   90.00
_cell.angle_gamma   90.00
#
_symmetry.space_group_name_H-M   'P 1'
#
loop_
_entity.id
_entity.type
_entity.pdbx_description
1 polymer ?
#
loop_
_entity_poly.entity_id
_entity_poly.type
_entity_poly.pdbx_seq_one_letter_code
_entity_poly.pdbx_strand_id
1 'polypeptide(L)'
;MFGFPQALDEQDMDGGGESEQAMLPSSLTMDYQGSKPNGAIHGFDMNSGLSVCEHLRVIPRVTRHLLSNPVFSCITLAACMEIAVVAGFAAFLGKYLEQQFNLTTSSANQLLGMTAIPCACLGIFLGGLLVKKLNLSALGAVRMAMMVNLVSTACYVSFLFLGCDTGPVAGVTVAYGNETLLSWQRPESACINNCNCYTASVSPVCGSNGITYLSACFAGCTKPVSVEGNPDSNLTGCTCISSSSEDAVALPGKCPSPGCQQAFLTFLCVICVCSMIGAMAQTPSVIILIRTVSPELKSYALGVLFLLLRLIGFIPPPLIFGMGIDSTCLFWSSVCGEKGACMLYDNVAYRHLYVSIAIVLKSSAFILYTTTWQCLRKNYRKYIKNSEGYLTPTELFASNVTLDNLGKEITQNPANRTKFIYNLEDQEMCDNMESVL
;
A
#
# COMPACT_ATOMS: atom_id res chain seq x y z
N MET A 1 -17.17 1.72 -13.74
CA MET A 1 -18.25 2.63 -14.17
C MET A 1 -17.92 4.01 -13.61
N PHE A 2 -17.13 4.78 -14.34
CA PHE A 2 -16.83 6.17 -14.02
C PHE A 2 -16.99 6.93 -15.33
N GLY A 3 -18.09 7.68 -15.44
CA GLY A 3 -18.40 8.52 -16.58
C GLY A 3 -17.56 9.78 -16.54
N PHE A 4 -16.92 10.10 -17.67
CA PHE A 4 -16.33 11.40 -17.93
C PHE A 4 -17.46 12.38 -18.30
N PRO A 5 -17.47 13.62 -17.76
CA PRO A 5 -18.30 14.68 -18.34
C PRO A 5 -17.72 15.11 -19.69
N GLN A 6 -18.60 15.26 -20.68
CA GLN A 6 -18.32 15.76 -22.02
C GLN A 6 -17.80 17.20 -22.00
N ALA A 7 -16.88 17.48 -22.93
CA ALA A 7 -16.49 18.81 -23.35
C ALA A 7 -17.70 19.60 -23.87
N LEU A 8 -17.72 20.91 -23.63
CA LEU A 8 -18.63 21.86 -24.24
C LEU A 8 -17.83 22.84 -25.12
N ASP A 9 -18.41 23.12 -26.29
CA ASP A 9 -17.88 23.85 -27.44
C ASP A 9 -17.49 25.32 -27.18
N GLU A 10 -16.48 25.77 -27.94
CA GLU A 10 -16.09 27.16 -28.17
C GLU A 10 -16.94 27.80 -29.30
N GLN A 11 -17.51 28.98 -29.04
CA GLN A 11 -17.85 30.11 -29.96
C GLN A 11 -18.76 31.08 -29.15
N ASP A 12 -18.64 32.41 -29.10
CA ASP A 12 -17.87 33.45 -29.81
C ASP A 12 -17.82 34.73 -28.92
N MET A 13 -16.82 35.59 -29.18
CA MET A 13 -16.59 37.03 -28.91
C MET A 13 -17.57 37.82 -27.98
N ASP A 14 -17.16 38.68 -27.05
CA ASP A 14 -16.29 39.85 -27.20
C ASP A 14 -16.10 40.57 -25.83
N GLY A 15 -14.99 41.27 -25.61
CA GLY A 15 -14.94 42.43 -24.69
C GLY A 15 -14.35 42.29 -23.28
N GLY A 16 -13.20 42.94 -23.07
CA GLY A 16 -12.91 43.70 -21.84
C GLY A 16 -12.22 42.91 -20.74
N GLY A 17 -10.97 43.28 -20.45
CA GLY A 17 -10.11 42.54 -19.54
C GLY A 17 -10.34 42.84 -18.06
N GLU A 18 -9.73 42.03 -17.22
CA GLU A 18 -9.18 42.45 -15.94
C GLU A 18 -8.14 41.43 -15.46
N SER A 19 -7.13 41.96 -14.79
CA SER A 19 -5.83 41.39 -14.50
C SER A 19 -5.87 40.42 -13.31
N GLU A 20 -5.32 39.22 -13.45
CA GLU A 20 -4.96 38.38 -12.29
C GLU A 20 -3.46 38.05 -12.27
N GLN A 21 -2.77 38.81 -11.42
CA GLN A 21 -1.35 38.70 -11.09
C GLN A 21 -1.13 37.53 -10.13
N ALA A 22 -0.28 36.57 -10.51
CA ALA A 22 0.32 35.62 -9.58
C ALA A 22 1.64 36.20 -9.05
N MET A 23 1.66 36.57 -7.76
CA MET A 23 2.86 37.02 -7.03
C MET A 23 3.77 35.82 -6.66
N LEU A 24 5.06 35.92 -6.99
CA LEU A 24 6.16 35.26 -6.28
C LEU A 24 7.31 36.28 -6.08
N PRO A 25 8.12 36.16 -5.01
CA PRO A 25 8.94 37.25 -4.50
C PRO A 25 10.29 37.39 -5.22
N SER A 26 10.74 38.64 -5.22
CA SER A 26 12.05 39.10 -5.68
C SER A 26 13.16 38.68 -4.73
N SER A 27 14.19 38.01 -5.24
CA SER A 27 15.61 38.37 -5.04
C SER A 27 16.55 37.24 -5.45
N LEU A 28 17.35 37.48 -6.49
CA LEU A 28 18.73 37.00 -6.63
C LEU A 28 19.37 37.81 -7.77
N THR A 29 19.74 39.05 -7.45
CA THR A 29 20.67 39.86 -8.23
C THR A 29 22.09 39.34 -7.98
N MET A 30 22.79 38.93 -9.03
CA MET A 30 24.26 38.95 -9.08
C MET A 30 24.73 39.28 -10.50
N ASP A 31 25.10 40.54 -10.64
CA ASP A 31 26.25 41.11 -11.36
C ASP A 31 26.68 40.53 -12.71
N TYR A 32 26.51 41.35 -13.76
CA TYR A 32 27.63 41.68 -14.63
C TYR A 32 27.54 43.12 -15.15
N GLN A 33 28.70 43.78 -15.17
CA GLN A 33 28.92 45.21 -15.25
C GLN A 33 29.22 45.68 -16.69
N GLY A 34 28.70 46.84 -17.10
CA GLY A 34 29.17 47.53 -18.31
C GLY A 34 28.33 48.72 -18.82
N SER A 35 28.75 49.93 -18.45
CA SER A 35 28.58 51.25 -19.14
C SER A 35 27.21 51.97 -19.20
N LYS A 36 27.24 53.27 -18.84
CA LYS A 36 26.22 54.36 -18.87
C LYS A 36 26.70 55.45 -19.87
N PRO A 37 25.94 56.52 -20.26
CA PRO A 37 24.54 56.86 -19.96
C PRO A 37 23.71 57.44 -21.16
N ASN A 38 22.42 57.73 -20.87
CA ASN A 38 21.48 58.67 -21.51
C ASN A 38 20.60 58.21 -22.69
N GLY A 39 19.28 58.31 -22.47
CA GLY A 39 18.30 58.67 -23.50
C GLY A 39 17.22 57.62 -23.80
N ALA A 40 15.98 57.97 -23.44
CA ALA A 40 14.71 57.41 -23.94
C ALA A 40 14.42 55.92 -23.66
N ILE A 41 13.43 55.71 -22.79
CA ILE A 41 12.75 54.44 -22.55
C ILE A 41 12.00 54.06 -23.84
N HIS A 42 12.57 53.14 -24.61
CA HIS A 42 11.82 52.35 -25.58
C HIS A 42 11.45 51.03 -24.87
N GLY A 43 10.14 50.75 -24.82
CA GLY A 43 9.61 49.54 -24.21
C GLY A 43 10.26 48.29 -24.81
N PHE A 44 10.78 47.44 -23.94
CA PHE A 44 11.13 46.07 -24.30
C PHE A 44 9.88 45.22 -24.08
N ASP A 45 9.28 44.81 -25.19
CA ASP A 45 8.25 43.77 -25.24
C ASP A 45 8.76 42.51 -24.54
N MET A 46 8.16 42.17 -23.40
CA MET A 46 8.34 40.87 -22.78
C MET A 46 7.33 39.91 -23.38
N ASN A 47 7.53 39.58 -24.65
CA ASN A 47 6.90 38.44 -25.29
C ASN A 47 8.02 37.50 -25.75
N SER A 48 8.58 36.75 -24.82
CA SER A 48 9.36 35.55 -25.13
C SER A 48 8.71 34.39 -24.38
N GLY A 49 7.93 33.61 -25.13
CA GLY A 49 7.39 32.35 -24.66
C GLY A 49 8.54 31.44 -24.24
N LEU A 50 8.65 31.19 -22.93
CA LEU A 50 9.53 30.14 -22.43
C LEU A 50 9.04 28.83 -23.03
N SER A 51 9.90 28.14 -23.77
CA SER A 51 9.52 26.89 -24.42
C SER A 51 9.10 25.87 -23.36
N VAL A 52 8.10 25.03 -23.63
CA VAL A 52 7.76 23.86 -22.79
C VAL A 52 9.01 23.05 -22.41
N CYS A 53 10.01 23.02 -23.29
CA CYS A 53 11.31 22.40 -23.08
C CYS A 53 12.16 23.05 -21.96
N GLU A 54 12.06 24.38 -21.78
CA GLU A 54 12.79 25.11 -20.73
C GLU A 54 12.15 24.88 -19.36
N HIS A 55 10.82 24.85 -19.27
CA HIS A 55 10.12 24.43 -18.05
C HIS A 55 10.46 22.98 -17.65
N LEU A 56 10.52 22.05 -18.61
CA LEU A 56 10.90 20.66 -18.37
C LEU A 56 12.36 20.51 -17.88
N ARG A 57 13.27 21.39 -18.31
CA ARG A 57 14.69 21.35 -17.90
C ARG A 57 14.91 21.81 -16.47
N VAL A 58 14.01 22.63 -15.91
CA VAL A 58 14.09 23.12 -14.52
C VAL A 58 13.61 22.06 -13.51
N ILE A 59 12.65 21.21 -13.88
CA ILE A 59 12.08 20.15 -13.03
C ILE A 59 13.16 19.27 -12.36
N PRO A 60 14.11 18.63 -13.08
CA PRO A 60 15.09 17.77 -12.44
C PRO A 60 16.01 18.51 -11.46
N ARG A 61 16.28 19.81 -11.69
CA ARG A 61 17.09 20.64 -10.78
C ARG A 61 16.35 20.89 -9.47
N VAL A 62 15.05 21.22 -9.54
CA VAL A 62 14.20 21.43 -8.36
C VAL A 62 13.95 20.10 -7.64
N THR A 63 13.70 18.99 -8.35
CA THR A 63 13.60 17.66 -7.74
C THR A 63 14.86 17.30 -6.97
N ARG A 64 16.04 17.53 -7.56
CA ARG A 64 17.33 17.23 -6.92
C ARG A 64 17.54 18.09 -5.67
N HIS A 65 17.15 19.36 -5.71
CA HIS A 65 17.22 20.23 -4.52
C HIS A 65 16.30 19.72 -3.40
N LEU A 66 15.07 19.33 -3.74
CA LEU A 66 14.11 18.78 -2.79
C LEU A 66 14.60 17.45 -2.18
N LEU A 67 15.14 16.54 -2.99
CA LEU A 67 15.72 15.27 -2.53
C LEU A 67 17.06 15.43 -1.81
N SER A 68 17.71 16.59 -1.91
CA SER A 68 18.90 16.89 -1.10
C SER A 68 18.54 17.23 0.35
N ASN A 69 17.27 17.50 0.64
CA ASN A 69 16.79 17.68 2.01
C ASN A 69 16.68 16.30 2.70
N PRO A 70 17.51 16.01 3.73
CA PRO A 70 17.57 14.68 4.34
C PRO A 70 16.24 14.26 4.99
N VAL A 71 15.48 15.23 5.53
CA VAL A 71 14.17 14.95 6.15
C VAL A 71 13.16 14.51 5.09
N PHE A 72 13.08 15.24 3.98
CA PHE A 72 12.17 14.92 2.87
C PHE A 72 12.50 13.56 2.23
N SER A 73 13.79 13.28 2.00
CA SER A 73 14.20 12.01 1.40
C SER A 73 13.97 10.82 2.31
N CYS A 74 14.29 10.94 3.61
CA CYS A 74 14.03 9.85 4.56
C CYS A 74 12.54 9.55 4.72
N ILE A 75 11.68 10.58 4.84
CA ILE A 75 10.23 10.36 4.98
C ILE A 75 9.62 9.79 3.71
N THR A 76 10.07 10.24 2.54
CA THR A 76 9.60 9.75 1.25
C THR A 76 10.00 8.29 1.03
N LEU A 77 11.25 7.93 1.35
CA LEU A 77 11.70 6.54 1.29
C LEU A 77 10.96 5.67 2.32
N ALA A 78 10.72 6.16 3.54
CA ALA A 78 9.94 5.42 4.53
C ALA A 78 8.52 5.12 4.03
N ALA A 79 7.87 6.11 3.42
CA ALA A 79 6.56 5.94 2.79
C ALA A 79 6.62 4.94 1.62
N CYS A 80 7.69 4.95 0.82
CA CYS A 80 7.88 3.96 -0.24
C CYS A 80 7.98 2.53 0.32
N MET A 81 8.71 2.33 1.42
CA MET A 81 8.83 1.01 2.06
C MET A 81 7.51 0.53 2.68
N GLU A 82 6.71 1.43 3.27
CA GLU A 82 5.36 1.11 3.74
C GLU A 82 4.43 0.68 2.60
N ILE A 83 4.40 1.48 1.54
CA ILE A 83 3.59 1.16 0.35
C ILE A 83 4.10 -0.11 -0.35
N ALA A 84 5.41 -0.37 -0.33
CA ALA A 84 6.00 -1.60 -0.86
C ALA A 84 5.44 -2.85 -0.19
N VAL A 85 5.28 -2.82 1.13
CA VAL A 85 4.66 -3.93 1.87
C VAL A 85 3.20 -4.09 1.46
N VAL A 86 2.44 -2.98 1.38
CA VAL A 86 1.02 -3.03 1.00
C VAL A 86 0.85 -3.55 -0.44
N ALA A 87 1.66 -3.08 -1.38
CA ALA A 87 1.60 -3.49 -2.78
C ALA A 87 2.00 -4.96 -2.97
N GLY A 88 3.09 -5.41 -2.34
CA GLY A 88 3.53 -6.79 -2.37
C GLY A 88 2.51 -7.74 -1.73
N PHE A 89 1.91 -7.33 -0.60
CA PHE A 89 0.84 -8.10 0.02
C PHE A 89 -0.40 -8.15 -0.88
N ALA A 90 -0.93 -7.00 -1.28
CA ALA A 90 -2.16 -6.92 -2.07
C ALA A 90 -2.09 -7.73 -3.37
N ALA A 91 -0.93 -7.81 -4.02
CA ALA A 91 -0.76 -8.53 -5.28
C ALA A 91 -0.89 -10.06 -5.14
N PHE A 92 -0.44 -10.64 -4.01
CA PHE A 92 -0.36 -12.10 -3.86
C PHE A 92 -1.12 -12.66 -2.67
N LEU A 93 -1.75 -11.81 -1.84
CA LEU A 93 -2.43 -12.26 -0.63
C LEU A 93 -3.62 -13.18 -0.94
N GLY A 94 -4.34 -12.96 -2.04
CA GLY A 94 -5.38 -13.90 -2.50
C GLY A 94 -4.80 -15.29 -2.76
N LYS A 95 -3.72 -15.37 -3.55
CA LYS A 95 -3.00 -16.62 -3.84
C LYS A 95 -2.38 -17.23 -2.58
N TYR A 96 -1.90 -16.43 -1.65
CA TYR A 96 -1.42 -16.90 -0.35
C TYR A 96 -2.53 -17.59 0.43
N LEU A 97 -3.72 -16.99 0.51
CA LEU A 97 -4.88 -17.58 1.18
C LEU A 97 -5.36 -18.87 0.49
N GLU A 98 -5.34 -18.92 -0.84
CA GLU A 98 -5.65 -20.13 -1.62
C GLU A 98 -4.70 -21.28 -1.28
N GLN A 99 -3.39 -21.02 -1.22
CA GLN A 99 -2.40 -22.07 -0.96
C GLN A 99 -2.33 -22.48 0.51
N GLN A 100 -2.37 -21.51 1.44
CA GLN A 100 -2.18 -21.77 2.88
C GLN A 100 -3.44 -22.34 3.54
N PHE A 101 -4.63 -21.88 3.15
CA PHE A 101 -5.89 -22.24 3.81
C PHE A 101 -6.84 -23.04 2.91
N ASN A 102 -6.38 -23.42 1.72
CA ASN A 102 -7.14 -24.20 0.74
C ASN A 102 -8.48 -23.57 0.36
N LEU A 103 -8.51 -22.24 0.25
CA LEU A 103 -9.67 -21.49 -0.21
C LEU A 103 -9.77 -21.47 -1.73
N THR A 104 -10.99 -21.31 -2.24
CA THR A 104 -11.19 -21.02 -3.66
C THR A 104 -10.72 -19.60 -3.99
N THR A 105 -10.22 -19.40 -5.21
CA THR A 105 -9.77 -18.07 -5.69
C THR A 105 -10.84 -16.99 -5.54
N SER A 106 -12.12 -17.32 -5.76
CA SER A 106 -13.22 -16.37 -5.59
C SER A 106 -13.45 -16.00 -4.12
N SER A 107 -13.54 -16.99 -3.22
CA SER A 107 -13.78 -16.74 -1.79
C SER A 107 -12.62 -15.98 -1.14
N ALA A 108 -11.37 -16.33 -1.45
CA ALA A 108 -10.18 -15.65 -0.93
C ALA A 108 -10.17 -14.15 -1.31
N ASN A 109 -10.40 -13.84 -2.59
CA ASN A 109 -10.39 -12.46 -3.07
C ASN A 109 -11.61 -11.66 -2.58
N GLN A 110 -12.79 -12.28 -2.47
CA GLN A 110 -13.98 -11.64 -1.89
C GLN A 110 -13.78 -11.28 -0.42
N LEU A 111 -13.26 -12.22 0.37
CA LEU A 111 -12.96 -11.98 1.79
C LEU A 111 -11.93 -10.86 1.95
N LEU A 112 -10.88 -10.86 1.14
CA LEU A 112 -9.88 -9.80 1.15
C LEU A 112 -10.48 -8.43 0.84
N GLY A 113 -11.29 -8.33 -0.22
CA GLY A 113 -11.94 -7.08 -0.61
C GLY A 113 -12.93 -6.58 0.45
N MET A 114 -13.70 -7.47 1.06
CA MET A 114 -14.70 -7.12 2.08
C MET A 114 -14.10 -6.75 3.44
N THR A 115 -12.94 -7.29 3.78
CA THR A 115 -12.37 -7.11 5.13
C THR A 115 -11.18 -6.16 5.15
N ALA A 116 -10.18 -6.36 4.28
CA ALA A 116 -8.95 -5.56 4.34
C ALA A 116 -9.17 -4.11 3.88
N ILE A 117 -10.01 -3.87 2.87
CA ILE A 117 -10.24 -2.51 2.36
C ILE A 117 -10.96 -1.65 3.43
N PRO A 118 -12.08 -2.08 4.04
CA PRO A 118 -12.71 -1.31 5.11
C PRO A 118 -11.81 -1.11 6.32
N CYS A 119 -11.06 -2.14 6.73
CA CYS A 119 -10.11 -2.02 7.85
C CYS A 119 -9.01 -0.99 7.56
N ALA A 120 -8.48 -0.95 6.33
CA ALA A 120 -7.51 0.06 5.93
C ALA A 120 -8.11 1.48 5.96
N CYS A 121 -9.33 1.66 5.41
CA CYS A 121 -10.03 2.94 5.44
C CYS A 121 -10.28 3.43 6.87
N LEU A 122 -10.74 2.55 7.76
CA LEU A 122 -10.92 2.84 9.18
C LEU A 122 -9.58 3.22 9.84
N GLY A 123 -8.50 2.53 9.50
CA GLY A 123 -7.15 2.85 9.99
C GLY A 123 -6.67 4.24 9.57
N ILE A 124 -6.83 4.62 8.30
CA ILE A 124 -6.48 5.96 7.81
C ILE A 124 -7.30 7.03 8.55
N PHE A 125 -8.62 6.80 8.69
CA PHE A 125 -9.52 7.71 9.39
C PHE A 125 -9.13 7.88 10.86
N LEU A 126 -8.88 6.77 11.58
CA LEU A 126 -8.43 6.77 12.97
C LEU A 126 -7.06 7.45 13.12
N GLY A 127 -6.14 7.23 12.17
CA GLY A 127 -4.85 7.91 12.12
C GLY A 127 -5.01 9.43 12.05
N GLY A 128 -5.87 9.92 11.15
CA GLY A 128 -6.18 11.35 11.06
C GLY A 128 -6.90 11.91 12.29
N LEU A 129 -7.85 11.16 12.84
CA LEU A 129 -8.56 11.54 14.07
C LEU A 129 -7.59 11.66 15.25
N LEU A 130 -6.63 10.73 15.38
CA LEU A 130 -5.64 10.75 16.46
C LEU A 130 -4.71 11.95 16.35
N VAL A 131 -4.24 12.27 15.13
CA VAL A 131 -3.42 13.48 14.90
C VAL A 131 -4.18 14.75 15.26
N LYS A 132 -5.46 14.84 14.87
CA LYS A 132 -6.33 16.00 15.18
C LYS A 132 -6.65 16.11 16.67
N LYS A 133 -7.03 15.01 17.33
CA LYS A 133 -7.43 15.01 18.75
C LYS A 133 -6.27 15.32 19.70
N LEU A 134 -5.07 14.84 19.37
CA LEU A 134 -3.87 15.06 20.18
C LEU A 134 -3.13 16.35 19.81
N ASN A 135 -3.62 17.14 18.84
CA ASN A 135 -2.95 18.34 18.30
C ASN A 135 -1.45 18.11 18.08
N LEU A 136 -1.09 16.99 17.43
CA LEU A 136 0.30 16.58 17.32
C LEU A 136 1.10 17.57 16.46
N SER A 137 2.17 18.12 17.04
CA SER A 137 3.24 18.78 16.29
C SER A 137 3.91 17.79 15.31
N ALA A 138 4.64 18.28 14.31
CA ALA A 138 5.36 17.44 13.35
C ALA A 138 6.28 16.41 14.04
N LEU A 139 6.88 16.80 15.16
CA LEU A 139 7.66 15.88 15.99
C LEU A 139 6.74 14.77 16.55
N GLY A 140 5.63 15.12 17.20
CA GLY A 140 4.64 14.16 17.70
C GLY A 140 4.09 13.22 16.63
N ALA A 141 3.86 13.72 15.41
CA ALA A 141 3.43 12.92 14.26
C ALA A 141 4.49 11.87 13.86
N VAL A 142 5.78 12.21 13.83
CA VAL A 142 6.85 11.23 13.55
C VAL A 142 6.89 10.16 14.64
N ARG A 143 6.74 10.53 15.93
CA ARG A 143 6.71 9.56 17.03
C ARG A 143 5.53 8.60 16.92
N MET A 144 4.36 9.11 16.54
CA MET A 144 3.18 8.29 16.27
C MET A 144 3.44 7.32 15.11
N ALA A 145 3.97 7.80 13.98
CA ALA A 145 4.30 6.94 12.84
C ALA A 145 5.30 5.84 13.21
N MET A 146 6.33 6.16 14.00
CA MET A 146 7.29 5.19 14.53
C MET A 146 6.63 4.12 15.40
N MET A 147 5.76 4.51 16.33
CA MET A 147 5.06 3.56 17.21
C MET A 147 4.12 2.65 16.41
N VAL A 148 3.36 3.21 15.47
CA VAL A 148 2.47 2.44 14.60
C VAL A 148 3.26 1.45 13.75
N ASN A 149 4.37 1.88 13.14
CA ASN A 149 5.22 0.99 12.35
C ASN A 149 5.82 -0.14 13.21
N LEU A 150 6.26 0.15 14.44
CA LEU A 150 6.79 -0.86 15.36
C LEU A 150 5.72 -1.91 15.73
N VAL A 151 4.52 -1.47 16.12
CA VAL A 151 3.40 -2.36 16.46
C VAL A 151 2.96 -3.17 15.24
N SER A 152 2.88 -2.52 14.06
CA SER A 152 2.59 -3.20 12.80
C SER A 152 3.64 -4.28 12.50
N THR A 153 4.93 -4.00 12.66
CA THR A 153 6.02 -4.96 12.46
C THR A 153 5.89 -6.17 13.37
N ALA A 154 5.60 -5.96 14.67
CA ALA A 154 5.34 -7.05 15.61
C ALA A 154 4.14 -7.92 15.17
N CYS A 155 3.10 -7.29 14.62
CA CYS A 155 1.93 -7.97 14.06
C CYS A 155 2.32 -8.90 12.88
N TYR A 156 3.21 -8.45 11.99
CA TYR A 156 3.72 -9.28 10.89
C TYR A 156 4.55 -10.47 11.38
N VAL A 157 5.32 -10.33 12.47
CA VAL A 157 6.08 -11.45 13.06
C VAL A 157 5.15 -12.58 13.49
N SER A 158 3.97 -12.26 14.02
CA SER A 158 2.97 -13.27 14.39
C SER A 158 2.52 -14.14 13.20
N PHE A 159 2.54 -13.61 11.96
CA PHE A 159 2.20 -14.38 10.77
C PHE A 159 3.20 -15.47 10.42
N LEU A 160 4.42 -15.44 10.95
CA LEU A 160 5.37 -16.54 10.77
C LEU A 160 4.89 -17.84 11.42
N PHE A 161 4.05 -17.74 12.45
CA PHE A 161 3.52 -18.89 13.19
C PHE A 161 2.08 -19.24 12.79
N LEU A 162 1.36 -18.32 12.13
CA LEU A 162 -0.03 -18.50 11.72
C LEU A 162 -0.11 -18.99 10.27
N GLY A 163 -0.30 -20.30 10.09
CA GLY A 163 -0.55 -20.91 8.78
C GLY A 163 -0.62 -22.44 8.88
N CYS A 164 -1.03 -23.08 7.79
CA CYS A 164 -1.15 -24.54 7.70
C CYS A 164 -0.06 -25.14 6.81
N ASP A 165 0.48 -26.29 7.19
CA ASP A 165 1.51 -26.98 6.41
C ASP A 165 0.92 -27.59 5.12
N THR A 166 1.76 -27.85 4.11
CA THR A 166 1.32 -28.39 2.81
C THR A 166 0.67 -29.78 2.91
N GLY A 167 0.94 -30.52 3.98
CA GLY A 167 0.48 -31.89 4.17
C GLY A 167 1.17 -32.90 3.23
N PRO A 168 0.91 -34.21 3.40
CA PRO A 168 1.45 -35.24 2.52
C PRO A 168 0.76 -35.20 1.15
N VAL A 169 1.55 -35.01 0.10
CA VAL A 169 1.13 -34.97 -1.29
C VAL A 169 1.85 -36.06 -2.06
N ALA A 170 1.09 -36.96 -2.68
CA ALA A 170 1.61 -38.11 -3.39
C ALA A 170 2.46 -37.70 -4.61
N GLY A 171 3.63 -38.31 -4.71
CA GLY A 171 4.71 -38.05 -5.65
C GLY A 171 5.60 -36.87 -5.31
N VAL A 172 5.11 -35.85 -4.58
CA VAL A 172 5.90 -34.63 -4.36
C VAL A 172 6.58 -34.65 -2.99
N THR A 173 5.80 -34.84 -1.93
CA THR A 173 6.33 -34.92 -0.55
C THR A 173 6.35 -36.36 -0.02
N VAL A 174 5.57 -37.26 -0.62
CA VAL A 174 5.57 -38.71 -0.34
C VAL A 174 5.74 -39.47 -1.65
N ALA A 175 6.63 -40.45 -1.73
CA ALA A 175 6.86 -41.23 -2.94
C ALA A 175 5.65 -42.11 -3.34
N TYR A 176 5.43 -42.33 -4.64
CA TYR A 176 4.53 -43.39 -5.12
C TYR A 176 5.27 -44.72 -5.02
N GLY A 177 5.23 -45.37 -3.85
CA GLY A 177 6.10 -46.52 -3.58
C GLY A 177 7.55 -46.06 -3.42
N ASN A 178 8.44 -46.42 -4.35
CA ASN A 178 9.88 -46.11 -4.27
C ASN A 178 10.33 -44.89 -5.11
N GLU A 179 9.44 -44.28 -5.89
CA GLU A 179 9.78 -43.19 -6.83
C GLU A 179 9.11 -41.87 -6.42
N THR A 180 9.87 -40.77 -6.40
CA THR A 180 9.32 -39.41 -6.27
C THR A 180 9.03 -38.84 -7.65
N LEU A 181 7.91 -38.13 -7.79
CA LEU A 181 7.59 -37.34 -8.97
C LEU A 181 8.55 -36.16 -9.06
N LEU A 182 9.59 -36.30 -9.88
CA LEU A 182 10.31 -35.16 -10.39
C LEU A 182 9.42 -34.44 -11.42
N SER A 183 9.34 -33.11 -11.34
CA SER A 183 8.68 -32.28 -12.35
C SER A 183 9.17 -32.73 -13.73
N TRP A 184 8.25 -33.01 -14.66
CA TRP A 184 8.53 -33.45 -16.05
C TRP A 184 8.93 -34.92 -16.25
N GLN A 185 9.06 -35.72 -15.19
CA GLN A 185 9.30 -37.16 -15.29
C GLN A 185 7.97 -37.93 -15.21
N ARG A 186 7.77 -38.95 -16.07
CA ARG A 186 6.60 -39.83 -15.99
C ARG A 186 6.74 -40.70 -14.73
N PRO A 187 5.82 -40.63 -13.75
CA PRO A 187 5.82 -41.60 -12.67
C PRO A 187 5.41 -42.94 -13.26
N GLU A 188 6.37 -43.84 -13.48
CA GLU A 188 6.08 -45.24 -13.81
C GLU A 188 5.75 -46.02 -12.53
N SER A 189 4.86 -45.48 -11.70
CA SER A 189 4.31 -46.26 -10.59
C SER A 189 3.24 -47.20 -11.13
N ALA A 190 3.33 -48.48 -10.79
CA ALA A 190 2.44 -49.53 -11.29
C ALA A 190 0.93 -49.25 -11.09
N CYS A 191 0.58 -48.37 -10.13
CA CYS A 191 -0.81 -48.00 -9.85
C CYS A 191 -1.39 -46.95 -10.83
N ILE A 192 -0.55 -46.20 -11.57
CA ILE A 192 -0.95 -45.18 -12.57
C ILE A 192 -0.88 -45.76 -14.01
N ASN A 193 -0.71 -47.09 -14.13
CA ASN A 193 -0.62 -47.76 -15.42
C ASN A 193 -1.88 -47.52 -16.27
N ASN A 194 -1.68 -47.05 -17.52
CA ASN A 194 -2.69 -46.75 -18.55
C ASN A 194 -3.39 -45.38 -18.48
N CYS A 195 -2.88 -44.39 -17.73
CA CYS A 195 -3.45 -43.04 -17.76
C CYS A 195 -2.40 -41.95 -18.11
N ASN A 196 -2.67 -41.16 -19.17
CA ASN A 196 -1.91 -39.95 -19.49
C ASN A 196 -2.28 -38.80 -18.54
N CYS A 197 -2.08 -38.98 -17.23
CA CYS A 197 -2.49 -38.01 -16.21
C CYS A 197 -1.77 -36.65 -16.31
N TYR A 198 -0.69 -36.55 -17.08
CA TYR A 198 0.04 -35.31 -17.28
C TYR A 198 -0.75 -34.26 -18.10
N THR A 199 -1.76 -34.68 -18.88
CA THR A 199 -2.66 -33.77 -19.60
C THR A 199 -3.95 -33.48 -18.84
N ALA A 200 -4.17 -34.11 -17.68
CA ALA A 200 -5.38 -33.89 -16.89
C ALA A 200 -5.29 -32.57 -16.11
N SER A 201 -6.41 -31.88 -15.94
CA SER A 201 -6.50 -30.72 -15.07
C SER A 201 -6.18 -31.13 -13.62
N VAL A 202 -5.38 -30.31 -12.93
CA VAL A 202 -5.07 -30.52 -11.51
C VAL A 202 -6.32 -30.19 -10.71
N SER A 203 -6.92 -31.23 -10.11
CA SER A 203 -8.09 -31.12 -9.25
C SER A 203 -7.82 -32.01 -8.04
N PRO A 204 -7.24 -31.44 -6.97
CA PRO A 204 -6.71 -32.25 -5.87
C PRO A 204 -7.80 -33.10 -5.23
N VAL A 205 -7.44 -34.32 -4.85
CA VAL A 205 -8.32 -35.25 -4.13
C VAL A 205 -7.62 -35.79 -2.89
N CYS A 206 -8.38 -36.00 -1.81
CA CYS A 206 -7.90 -36.58 -0.57
C CYS A 206 -8.21 -38.07 -0.54
N GLY A 207 -7.20 -38.93 -0.49
CA GLY A 207 -7.40 -40.35 -0.34
C GLY A 207 -7.80 -40.76 1.08
N SER A 208 -8.47 -41.91 1.23
CA SER A 208 -8.80 -42.49 2.54
C SER A 208 -7.57 -42.78 3.42
N ASN A 209 -6.38 -42.82 2.83
CA ASN A 209 -5.08 -42.89 3.50
C ASN A 209 -4.56 -41.55 4.06
N GLY A 210 -5.32 -40.45 3.91
CA GLY A 210 -4.92 -39.12 4.38
C GLY A 210 -3.86 -38.43 3.53
N ILE A 211 -3.59 -38.94 2.32
CA ILE A 211 -2.63 -38.35 1.38
C ILE A 211 -3.39 -37.60 0.29
N THR A 212 -2.92 -36.41 -0.06
CA THR A 212 -3.49 -35.61 -1.15
C THR A 212 -2.86 -36.02 -2.49
N TYR A 213 -3.68 -36.27 -3.50
CA TYR A 213 -3.24 -36.57 -4.87
C TYR A 213 -3.57 -35.38 -5.78
N LEU A 214 -2.72 -35.10 -6.77
CA LEU A 214 -2.88 -33.95 -7.68
C LEU A 214 -4.18 -34.01 -8.50
N SER A 215 -4.65 -35.21 -8.80
CA SER A 215 -5.96 -35.44 -9.42
C SER A 215 -6.47 -36.85 -9.14
N ALA A 216 -7.76 -37.07 -9.41
CA ALA A 216 -8.36 -38.41 -9.42
C ALA A 216 -7.59 -39.41 -10.32
N CYS A 217 -6.98 -38.92 -11.40
CA CYS A 217 -6.14 -39.71 -12.30
C CYS A 217 -4.84 -40.16 -11.61
N PHE A 218 -4.18 -39.26 -10.90
CA PHE A 218 -2.99 -39.58 -10.10
C PHE A 218 -3.31 -40.51 -8.91
N ALA A 219 -4.56 -40.52 -8.43
CA ALA A 219 -5.05 -41.49 -7.45
C ALA A 219 -5.44 -42.86 -8.07
N GLY A 220 -5.46 -42.98 -9.40
CA GLY A 220 -5.84 -44.20 -10.11
C GLY A 220 -7.32 -44.55 -10.04
N CYS A 221 -8.19 -43.56 -9.84
CA CYS A 221 -9.64 -43.78 -9.71
C CYS A 221 -10.29 -44.04 -11.07
N THR A 222 -11.06 -45.13 -11.17
CA THR A 222 -11.65 -45.62 -12.44
C THR A 222 -13.16 -45.35 -12.58
N LYS A 223 -13.87 -45.03 -11.49
CA LYS A 223 -15.32 -44.83 -11.51
C LYS A 223 -15.71 -43.45 -10.97
N PRO A 224 -16.27 -42.55 -11.79
CA PRO A 224 -17.07 -41.44 -11.29
C PRO A 224 -18.45 -42.00 -10.91
N VAL A 225 -18.79 -42.07 -9.63
CA VAL A 225 -20.18 -42.38 -9.26
C VAL A 225 -21.00 -41.12 -9.44
N SER A 226 -21.72 -41.09 -10.56
CA SER A 226 -22.85 -40.21 -10.81
C SER A 226 -23.93 -40.44 -9.75
N VAL A 227 -24.06 -39.49 -8.83
CA VAL A 227 -25.38 -39.09 -8.34
C VAL A 227 -25.59 -37.68 -8.87
N GLU A 228 -26.64 -37.53 -9.69
CA GLU A 228 -27.02 -36.29 -10.36
C GLU A 228 -26.87 -35.06 -9.44
N GLY A 229 -25.98 -34.15 -9.83
CA GLY A 229 -26.03 -32.76 -9.36
C GLY A 229 -25.20 -32.37 -8.13
N ASN A 230 -24.41 -33.26 -7.50
CA ASN A 230 -23.57 -32.88 -6.36
C ASN A 230 -22.05 -33.00 -6.65
N PRO A 231 -21.26 -31.90 -6.61
CA PRO A 231 -19.82 -31.91 -6.86
C PRO A 231 -18.98 -32.56 -5.75
N ASP A 232 -19.59 -32.95 -4.62
CA ASP A 232 -18.92 -33.55 -3.45
C ASP A 232 -19.03 -35.09 -3.41
N SER A 233 -19.21 -35.76 -4.55
CA SER A 233 -19.36 -37.22 -4.56
C SER A 233 -18.01 -37.94 -4.38
N ASN A 234 -18.04 -39.01 -3.58
CA ASN A 234 -16.89 -39.86 -3.31
C ASN A 234 -16.44 -40.59 -4.58
N LEU A 235 -15.16 -40.47 -4.94
CA LEU A 235 -14.55 -41.25 -6.01
C LEU A 235 -14.13 -42.62 -5.48
N THR A 236 -14.38 -43.68 -6.26
CA THR A 236 -14.11 -45.07 -5.85
C THR A 236 -13.25 -45.80 -6.87
N GLY A 237 -12.68 -46.92 -6.45
CA GLY A 237 -11.83 -47.77 -7.30
C GLY A 237 -10.50 -47.11 -7.63
N CYS A 238 -9.88 -46.49 -6.63
CA CYS A 238 -8.61 -45.79 -6.73
C CYS A 238 -7.43 -46.73 -6.41
N THR A 239 -6.68 -47.13 -7.43
CA THR A 239 -5.60 -48.14 -7.32
C THR A 239 -4.36 -47.65 -6.57
N CYS A 240 -4.11 -46.34 -6.51
CA CYS A 240 -2.94 -45.77 -5.82
C CYS A 240 -3.17 -45.48 -4.33
N ILE A 241 -4.36 -45.78 -3.81
CA ILE A 241 -4.71 -45.59 -2.39
C ILE A 241 -4.57 -46.94 -1.69
N SER A 242 -3.43 -47.15 -1.04
CA SER A 242 -3.13 -48.38 -0.30
C SER A 242 -3.81 -48.38 1.07
N SER A 243 -5.15 -48.49 1.11
CA SER A 243 -5.86 -48.75 2.36
C SER A 243 -6.13 -50.25 2.51
N SER A 244 -5.77 -50.82 3.66
CA SER A 244 -6.10 -52.21 4.06
C SER A 244 -7.60 -52.45 4.27
N SER A 245 -8.44 -51.43 4.04
CA SER A 245 -9.90 -51.48 4.02
C SER A 245 -10.38 -51.54 2.57
N GLU A 246 -11.36 -52.41 2.31
CA GLU A 246 -11.84 -52.78 0.96
C GLU A 246 -12.41 -51.62 0.11
N ASP A 247 -12.53 -50.41 0.64
CA ASP A 247 -12.98 -49.23 -0.11
C ASP A 247 -11.88 -48.16 -0.22
N ALA A 248 -11.10 -48.25 -1.30
CA ALA A 248 -10.18 -47.18 -1.73
C ALA A 248 -11.00 -46.00 -2.28
N VAL A 249 -11.31 -45.04 -1.40
CA VAL A 249 -12.12 -43.85 -1.68
C VAL A 249 -11.25 -42.60 -1.73
N ALA A 250 -11.55 -41.69 -2.66
CA ALA A 250 -11.01 -40.35 -2.68
C ALA A 250 -12.12 -39.29 -2.60
N LEU A 251 -11.90 -38.26 -1.80
CA LEU A 251 -12.77 -37.11 -1.64
C LEU A 251 -12.25 -35.93 -2.48
N PRO A 252 -13.11 -35.15 -3.14
CA PRO A 252 -12.69 -33.90 -3.78
C PRO A 252 -12.05 -32.93 -2.78
N GLY A 253 -10.96 -32.26 -3.19
CA GLY A 253 -10.23 -31.29 -2.37
C GLY A 253 -8.95 -31.86 -1.72
N LYS A 254 -8.16 -30.97 -1.10
CA LYS A 254 -6.98 -31.36 -0.32
C LYS A 254 -7.39 -32.00 1.00
N CYS A 255 -6.56 -32.88 1.55
CA CYS A 255 -6.84 -33.47 2.85
C CYS A 255 -6.90 -32.41 3.96
N PRO A 256 -7.85 -32.51 4.91
CA PRO A 256 -7.99 -31.56 6.00
C PRO A 256 -6.77 -31.65 6.92
N SER A 257 -6.14 -30.51 7.17
CA SER A 257 -5.08 -30.40 8.18
C SER A 257 -5.68 -30.02 9.53
N PRO A 258 -5.36 -30.75 10.62
CA PRO A 258 -5.93 -30.47 11.93
C PRO A 258 -5.62 -29.05 12.38
N GLY A 259 -6.63 -28.31 12.85
CA GLY A 259 -6.49 -26.94 13.33
C GLY A 259 -6.39 -25.85 12.25
N CYS A 260 -6.40 -26.20 10.97
CA CYS A 260 -6.22 -25.21 9.89
C CYS A 260 -7.36 -24.19 9.79
N GLN A 261 -8.61 -24.61 10.03
CA GLN A 261 -9.77 -23.71 10.03
C GLN A 261 -9.69 -22.65 11.14
N GLN A 262 -9.21 -23.04 12.33
CA GLN A 262 -9.01 -22.10 13.44
C GLN A 262 -7.85 -21.14 13.16
N ALA A 263 -6.76 -21.65 12.57
CA ALA A 263 -5.63 -20.83 12.14
C ALA A 263 -6.04 -19.81 11.08
N PHE A 264 -6.92 -20.19 10.14
CA PHE A 264 -7.49 -19.30 9.14
C PHE A 264 -8.28 -18.14 9.76
N LEU A 265 -9.23 -18.45 10.66
CA LEU A 265 -10.03 -17.43 11.33
C LEU A 265 -9.14 -16.47 12.13
N THR A 266 -8.14 -17.02 12.83
CA THR A 266 -7.16 -16.24 13.59
C THR A 266 -6.35 -15.33 12.66
N PHE A 267 -5.86 -15.85 11.53
CA PHE A 267 -5.13 -15.07 10.53
C PHE A 267 -5.97 -13.91 10.00
N LEU A 268 -7.25 -14.17 9.68
CA LEU A 268 -8.17 -13.15 9.16
C LEU A 268 -8.44 -12.04 10.18
N CYS A 269 -8.65 -12.37 11.45
CA CYS A 269 -8.78 -11.37 12.51
C CYS A 269 -7.50 -10.55 12.69
N VAL A 270 -6.34 -11.22 12.73
CA VAL A 270 -5.04 -10.56 12.94
C VAL A 270 -4.72 -9.64 11.76
N ILE A 271 -4.92 -10.04 10.51
CA ILE A 271 -4.65 -9.19 9.34
C ILE A 271 -5.58 -7.97 9.25
N CYS A 272 -6.83 -8.09 9.67
CA CYS A 272 -7.73 -6.94 9.82
C CYS A 272 -7.19 -5.92 10.84
N VAL A 273 -6.75 -6.39 12.02
CA VAL A 273 -6.15 -5.52 13.04
C VAL A 273 -4.81 -4.94 12.56
N CYS A 274 -3.94 -5.75 11.97
CA CYS A 274 -2.64 -5.29 11.46
C CYS A 274 -2.81 -4.26 10.34
N SER A 275 -3.75 -4.46 9.42
CA SER A 275 -4.03 -3.53 8.32
C SER A 275 -4.57 -2.20 8.84
N MET A 276 -5.49 -2.24 9.80
CA MET A 276 -6.00 -1.04 10.46
C MET A 276 -4.87 -0.27 11.16
N ILE A 277 -4.06 -0.94 11.98
CA ILE A 277 -2.92 -0.31 12.66
C ILE A 277 -1.94 0.26 11.63
N GLY A 278 -1.50 -0.54 10.66
CA GLY A 278 -0.54 -0.10 9.64
C GLY A 278 -1.02 1.12 8.85
N ALA A 279 -2.31 1.17 8.52
CA ALA A 279 -2.90 2.29 7.80
C ALA A 279 -2.96 3.60 8.60
N MET A 280 -2.94 3.54 9.94
CA MET A 280 -2.87 4.74 10.80
C MET A 280 -1.59 5.55 10.59
N ALA A 281 -0.52 4.97 10.04
CA ALA A 281 0.73 5.67 9.76
C ALA A 281 0.66 6.55 8.50
N GLN A 282 -0.29 6.36 7.58
CA GLN A 282 -0.33 7.13 6.33
C GLN A 282 -0.54 8.63 6.58
N THR A 283 -1.54 8.98 7.40
CA THR A 283 -1.87 10.37 7.69
C THR A 283 -0.73 11.15 8.36
N PRO A 284 -0.10 10.67 9.46
CA PRO A 284 1.03 11.38 10.04
C PRO A 284 2.20 11.51 9.05
N SER A 285 2.48 10.51 8.22
CA SER A 285 3.56 10.58 7.22
C SER A 285 3.37 11.69 6.19
N VAL A 286 2.14 11.87 5.68
CA VAL A 286 1.82 12.98 4.76
C VAL A 286 1.90 14.33 5.48
N ILE A 287 1.43 14.42 6.73
CA ILE A 287 1.48 15.66 7.51
C ILE A 287 2.92 16.10 7.77
N ILE A 288 3.81 15.17 8.12
CA ILE A 288 5.24 15.45 8.33
C ILE A 288 5.86 16.01 7.06
N LEU A 289 5.56 15.42 5.90
CA LEU A 289 6.06 15.89 4.62
C LEU A 289 5.59 17.33 4.31
N ILE A 290 4.31 17.62 4.49
CA ILE A 290 3.76 18.96 4.22
C ILE A 290 4.35 20.02 5.17
N ARG A 291 4.63 19.65 6.43
CA ARG A 291 5.19 20.57 7.44
C ARG A 291 6.70 20.77 7.32
N THR A 292 7.41 19.93 6.57
CA THR A 292 8.88 19.98 6.43
C THR A 292 9.35 20.62 5.13
N VAL A 293 8.41 20.94 4.23
CA VAL A 293 8.65 21.59 2.93
C VAL A 293 8.13 23.03 2.98
N SER A 294 8.81 23.94 2.27
CA SER A 294 8.37 25.33 2.12
C SER A 294 6.98 25.41 1.47
N PRO A 295 6.17 26.42 1.83
CA PRO A 295 4.79 26.55 1.32
C PRO A 295 4.71 26.55 -0.21
N GLU A 296 5.66 27.21 -0.88
CA GLU A 296 5.76 27.33 -2.33
C GLU A 296 5.99 25.99 -3.05
N LEU A 297 6.57 24.98 -2.38
CA LEU A 297 6.95 23.69 -2.97
C LEU A 297 6.06 22.52 -2.56
N LYS A 298 5.00 22.73 -1.77
CA LYS A 298 4.16 21.65 -1.21
C LYS A 298 3.53 20.77 -2.28
N SER A 299 2.86 21.38 -3.27
CA SER A 299 2.19 20.64 -4.35
C SER A 299 3.18 19.86 -5.20
N TYR A 300 4.34 20.46 -5.47
CA TYR A 300 5.43 19.80 -6.19
C TYR A 300 6.02 18.62 -5.40
N ALA A 301 6.23 18.80 -4.09
CA ALA A 301 6.75 17.77 -3.20
C ALA A 301 5.81 16.57 -3.06
N LEU A 302 4.50 16.81 -2.99
CA LEU A 302 3.48 15.75 -3.05
C LEU A 302 3.52 15.01 -4.40
N GLY A 303 3.70 15.74 -5.51
CA GLY A 303 3.89 15.13 -6.83
C GLY A 303 5.10 14.20 -6.88
N VAL A 304 6.25 14.65 -6.37
CA VAL A 304 7.48 13.83 -6.27
C VAL A 304 7.28 12.62 -5.36
N LEU A 305 6.60 12.79 -4.22
CA LEU A 305 6.23 11.68 -3.33
C LEU A 305 5.44 10.60 -4.09
N PHE A 306 4.32 10.97 -4.74
CA PHE A 306 3.50 10.00 -5.47
C PHE A 306 4.22 9.32 -6.63
N LEU A 307 5.11 10.06 -7.32
CA LEU A 307 5.96 9.49 -8.36
C LEU A 307 6.89 8.43 -7.78
N LEU A 308 7.57 8.71 -6.67
CA LEU A 308 8.46 7.76 -6.01
C LEU A 308 7.70 6.58 -5.39
N LEU A 309 6.52 6.80 -4.82
CA LEU A 309 5.64 5.72 -4.34
C LEU A 309 5.30 4.76 -5.47
N ARG A 310 4.97 5.27 -6.68
CA ARG A 310 4.70 4.41 -7.84
C ARG A 310 5.95 3.68 -8.33
N LEU A 311 7.06 4.38 -8.49
CA LEU A 311 8.28 3.81 -9.06
C LEU A 311 8.98 2.80 -8.13
N ILE A 312 9.04 3.10 -6.83
CA ILE A 312 9.78 2.29 -5.84
C ILE A 312 8.83 1.43 -5.01
N GLY A 313 7.67 1.98 -4.63
CA GLY A 313 6.70 1.30 -3.77
C GLY A 313 5.74 0.35 -4.49
N PHE A 314 5.42 0.55 -5.77
CA PHE A 314 4.46 -0.32 -6.47
C PHE A 314 5.10 -1.25 -7.49
N ILE A 315 6.19 -0.86 -8.17
CA ILE A 315 6.76 -1.65 -9.27
C ILE A 315 7.70 -2.77 -8.77
N PRO A 316 8.81 -2.50 -8.05
CA PRO A 316 9.70 -3.55 -7.55
C PRO A 316 9.06 -4.56 -6.58
N PRO A 317 8.19 -4.15 -5.63
CA PRO A 317 7.79 -5.05 -4.55
C PRO A 317 6.99 -6.27 -5.03
N PRO A 318 5.93 -6.15 -5.87
CA PRO A 318 5.27 -7.33 -6.41
C PRO A 318 6.22 -8.26 -7.19
N LEU A 319 7.24 -7.73 -7.88
CA LEU A 319 8.23 -8.57 -8.55
C LEU A 319 9.08 -9.37 -7.55
N ILE A 320 9.56 -8.73 -6.49
CA ILE A 320 10.35 -9.38 -5.43
C ILE A 320 9.52 -10.44 -4.70
N PHE A 321 8.28 -10.11 -4.34
CA PHE A 321 7.35 -11.05 -3.72
C PHE A 321 7.04 -12.22 -4.67
N GLY A 322 6.76 -11.96 -5.94
CA GLY A 322 6.51 -12.98 -6.96
C GLY A 322 7.69 -13.94 -7.13
N MET A 323 8.91 -13.42 -7.27
CA MET A 323 10.13 -14.25 -7.35
C MET A 323 10.33 -15.11 -6.08
N GLY A 324 10.05 -14.54 -4.90
CA GLY A 324 10.09 -15.28 -3.63
C GLY A 324 9.09 -16.44 -3.60
N ILE A 325 7.86 -16.21 -4.08
CA ILE A 325 6.80 -17.23 -4.14
C ILE A 325 7.14 -18.32 -5.15
N ASP A 326 7.62 -17.94 -6.35
CA ASP A 326 7.96 -18.90 -7.39
C ASP A 326 9.14 -19.80 -6.96
N SER A 327 10.02 -19.32 -6.09
CA SER A 327 11.13 -20.11 -5.54
C SER A 327 10.69 -21.26 -4.63
N THR A 328 9.46 -21.21 -4.08
CA THR A 328 8.92 -22.28 -3.21
C THR A 328 8.06 -23.28 -3.97
N CYS A 329 8.04 -23.19 -5.30
CA CYS A 329 7.27 -24.11 -6.12
C CYS A 329 7.82 -25.54 -6.07
N LEU A 330 6.96 -26.48 -5.73
CA LEU A 330 7.25 -27.92 -5.75
C LEU A 330 6.85 -28.57 -7.07
N PHE A 331 5.77 -28.12 -7.71
CA PHE A 331 5.29 -28.70 -8.97
C PHE A 331 4.84 -27.63 -9.97
N TRP A 332 5.49 -27.63 -11.14
CA TRP A 332 5.20 -26.73 -12.25
C TRP A 332 4.26 -27.40 -13.26
N SER A 333 3.25 -26.67 -13.72
CA SER A 333 2.46 -27.08 -14.88
C SER A 333 3.27 -26.91 -16.18
N SER A 334 2.90 -27.68 -17.19
CA SER A 334 3.41 -27.58 -18.55
C SER A 334 2.28 -27.19 -19.49
N VAL A 335 2.51 -26.18 -20.33
CA VAL A 335 1.59 -25.87 -21.43
C VAL A 335 2.43 -25.86 -22.71
N CYS A 336 2.09 -26.72 -23.67
CA CYS A 336 2.81 -26.86 -24.94
C CYS A 336 4.33 -27.15 -24.80
N GLY A 337 4.75 -27.81 -23.72
CA GLY A 337 6.17 -28.12 -23.48
C GLY A 337 6.96 -27.00 -22.81
N GLU A 338 6.35 -25.83 -22.57
CA GLU A 338 6.96 -24.75 -21.80
C GLU A 338 6.48 -24.70 -20.35
N LYS A 339 7.32 -24.13 -19.49
CA LYS A 339 7.05 -23.97 -18.05
C LYS A 339 5.87 -23.02 -17.84
N GLY A 340 4.75 -23.56 -17.35
CA GLY A 340 3.53 -22.83 -17.03
C GLY A 340 3.50 -22.30 -15.60
N ALA A 341 2.29 -22.13 -15.05
CA ALA A 341 2.10 -21.71 -13.67
C ALA A 341 2.51 -22.81 -12.68
N CYS A 342 3.00 -22.40 -11.50
CA CYS A 342 3.23 -23.34 -10.41
C CYS A 342 1.92 -23.72 -9.72
N MET A 343 1.69 -25.03 -9.60
CA MET A 343 0.43 -25.62 -9.11
C MET A 343 0.49 -26.01 -7.64
N LEU A 344 1.67 -26.34 -7.12
CA LEU A 344 1.88 -26.73 -5.73
C LEU A 344 3.11 -26.04 -5.15
N TYR A 345 2.93 -25.42 -3.99
CA TYR A 345 3.99 -24.71 -3.26
C TYR A 345 4.25 -25.40 -1.92
N ASP A 346 5.48 -25.25 -1.42
CA ASP A 346 5.77 -25.49 -0.02
C ASP A 346 5.24 -24.32 0.81
N ASN A 347 4.18 -24.58 1.58
CA ASN A 347 3.46 -23.60 2.39
C ASN A 347 4.33 -23.06 3.54
N VAL A 348 5.26 -23.87 4.06
CA VAL A 348 6.14 -23.45 5.17
C VAL A 348 7.16 -22.46 4.63
N ALA A 349 7.87 -22.85 3.57
CA ALA A 349 8.84 -21.97 2.90
C ALA A 349 8.16 -20.71 2.35
N TYR A 350 6.98 -20.85 1.74
CA TYR A 350 6.19 -19.73 1.23
C TYR A 350 5.89 -18.74 2.36
N ARG A 351 5.26 -19.18 3.46
CA ARG A 351 4.94 -18.31 4.60
C ARG A 351 6.17 -17.58 5.13
N HIS A 352 7.28 -18.27 5.33
CA HIS A 352 8.50 -17.64 5.85
C HIS A 352 9.09 -16.60 4.89
N LEU A 353 9.20 -16.90 3.60
CA LEU A 353 9.71 -15.93 2.61
C LEU A 353 8.77 -14.73 2.44
N TYR A 354 7.47 -14.98 2.31
CA TYR A 354 6.47 -13.94 2.10
C TYR A 354 6.42 -12.94 3.26
N VAL A 355 6.38 -13.45 4.50
CA VAL A 355 6.33 -12.61 5.70
C VAL A 355 7.69 -11.98 6.02
N SER A 356 8.80 -12.67 5.80
CA SER A 356 10.14 -12.10 6.06
C SER A 356 10.49 -10.92 5.16
N ILE A 357 10.13 -10.96 3.87
CA ILE A 357 10.28 -9.81 2.95
C ILE A 357 9.52 -8.60 3.52
N ALA A 358 8.29 -8.81 4.02
CA ALA A 358 7.50 -7.78 4.68
C ALA A 358 8.20 -7.18 5.90
N ILE A 359 8.73 -8.03 6.78
CA ILE A 359 9.41 -7.63 8.01
C ILE A 359 10.67 -6.82 7.68
N VAL A 360 11.44 -7.21 6.67
CA VAL A 360 12.62 -6.47 6.22
C VAL A 360 12.24 -5.07 5.73
N LEU A 361 11.22 -4.97 4.87
CA LEU A 361 10.72 -3.69 4.37
C LEU A 361 10.19 -2.81 5.51
N LYS A 362 9.39 -3.36 6.43
CA LYS A 362 8.91 -2.65 7.64
C LYS A 362 10.05 -2.17 8.52
N SER A 363 11.05 -3.02 8.77
CA SER A 363 12.23 -2.67 9.58
C SER A 363 13.04 -1.55 8.92
N SER A 364 13.18 -1.57 7.60
CA SER A 364 13.82 -0.47 6.87
C SER A 364 13.04 0.85 6.99
N ALA A 365 11.70 0.79 6.94
CA ALA A 365 10.85 1.96 7.18
C ALA A 365 11.01 2.49 8.61
N PHE A 366 11.08 1.60 9.62
CA PHE A 366 11.34 1.99 11.00
C PHE A 366 12.66 2.76 11.15
N ILE A 367 13.75 2.25 10.55
CA ILE A 367 15.05 2.92 10.55
C ILE A 367 14.96 4.30 9.89
N LEU A 368 14.23 4.43 8.78
CA LEU A 368 14.04 5.72 8.11
C LEU A 368 13.20 6.70 8.94
N TYR A 369 12.15 6.24 9.61
CA TYR A 369 11.37 7.09 10.54
C TYR A 369 12.20 7.53 11.75
N THR A 370 13.00 6.63 12.34
CA THR A 370 13.90 6.97 13.46
C THR A 370 14.95 8.00 13.03
N THR A 371 15.52 7.86 11.83
CA THR A 371 16.46 8.82 11.24
C THR A 371 15.78 10.17 11.02
N THR A 372 14.54 10.17 10.50
CA THR A 372 13.73 11.38 10.31
C THR A 372 13.47 12.09 11.64
N TRP A 373 13.10 11.34 12.68
CA TRP A 373 12.93 11.85 14.04
C TRP A 373 14.20 12.52 14.57
N GLN A 374 15.36 11.86 14.44
CA GLN A 374 16.64 12.41 14.89
C GLN A 374 17.01 13.69 14.14
N CYS A 375 16.87 13.69 12.81
CA CYS A 375 17.13 14.86 11.96
C CYS A 375 16.21 16.03 12.30
N LEU A 376 14.92 15.76 12.53
CA LEU A 376 13.93 16.77 12.89
C LEU A 376 14.17 17.32 14.30
N ARG A 377 14.53 16.46 15.27
CA ARG A 377 14.85 16.87 16.64
C ARG A 377 16.11 17.76 16.66
N LYS A 378 17.15 17.41 15.92
CA LYS A 378 18.41 18.17 15.86
C LYS A 378 18.25 19.53 15.17
N ASN A 379 17.41 19.60 14.14
CA ASN A 379 17.21 20.81 13.33
C ASN A 379 15.83 21.46 13.55
N TYR A 380 15.19 21.25 14.70
CA TYR A 380 13.81 21.66 14.97
C TYR A 380 13.55 23.14 14.62
N ARG A 381 14.46 24.03 15.03
CA ARG A 381 14.36 25.47 14.74
C ARG A 381 14.45 25.80 13.25
N LYS A 382 15.21 25.04 12.45
CA LYS A 382 15.39 25.31 11.01
C LYS A 382 14.16 24.91 10.19
N TYR A 383 13.49 23.82 10.56
CA TYR A 383 12.34 23.31 9.81
C TYR A 383 11.00 23.90 10.29
N ILE A 384 10.82 24.11 11.59
CA ILE A 384 9.53 24.57 12.13
C ILE A 384 9.47 26.09 12.31
N LYS A 385 10.54 26.75 12.77
CA LYS A 385 10.54 28.21 12.97
C LYS A 385 10.44 28.98 11.64
N ASN A 386 10.98 28.42 10.55
CA ASN A 386 10.79 28.94 9.20
C ASN A 386 9.37 28.68 8.65
N SER A 387 8.60 27.74 9.21
CA SER A 387 7.20 27.55 8.83
C SER A 387 6.25 28.45 9.64
N GLU A 388 6.53 28.68 10.93
CA GLU A 388 5.73 29.56 11.78
C GLU A 388 5.98 31.05 11.48
N GLY A 389 7.19 31.43 11.06
CA GLY A 389 7.50 32.80 10.64
C GLY A 389 6.79 33.28 9.37
N TYR A 390 6.18 32.37 8.60
CA TYR A 390 5.40 32.69 7.39
C TYR A 390 3.88 32.54 7.57
N LEU A 391 3.41 31.90 8.66
CA LEU A 391 2.00 31.83 9.01
C LEU A 391 1.64 33.00 9.92
N THR A 392 1.68 34.22 9.38
CA THR A 392 1.06 35.36 10.06
C THR A 392 -0.47 35.18 10.02
N PRO A 393 -1.22 35.59 11.07
CA PRO A 393 -2.68 35.47 11.13
C PRO A 393 -3.41 36.06 9.91
N THR A 394 -2.77 36.98 9.20
CA THR A 394 -3.29 37.65 8.00
C THR A 394 -3.63 36.71 6.84
N GLU A 395 -2.94 35.58 6.64
CA GLU A 395 -3.28 34.65 5.54
C GLU A 395 -4.47 33.73 5.86
N LEU A 396 -4.75 33.52 7.15
CA LEU A 396 -5.88 32.70 7.62
C LEU A 396 -7.22 33.45 7.49
N PHE A 397 -7.19 34.79 7.56
CA PHE A 397 -8.37 35.62 7.33
C PHE A 397 -8.62 35.96 5.85
N ALA A 398 -7.59 35.95 4.99
CA ALA A 398 -7.78 36.19 3.55
C ALA A 398 -8.65 35.11 2.86
N SER A 399 -8.64 33.88 3.40
CA SER A 399 -9.41 32.76 2.83
C SER A 399 -10.90 32.76 3.22
N ASN A 400 -11.32 33.56 4.21
CA ASN A 400 -12.74 33.69 4.60
C ASN A 400 -13.39 34.97 4.04
N VAL A 401 -12.61 35.91 3.50
CA VAL A 401 -13.12 37.21 3.01
C VAL A 401 -13.57 37.17 1.55
N THR A 402 -13.23 36.11 0.80
CA THR A 402 -13.63 35.97 -0.61
C THR A 402 -14.98 35.27 -0.84
N LEU A 403 -15.64 34.77 0.21
CA LEU A 403 -16.94 34.10 0.08
C LEU A 403 -18.16 35.00 0.37
N ASP A 404 -17.97 36.19 0.95
CA ASP A 404 -19.06 37.11 1.33
C ASP A 404 -19.43 38.16 0.27
N ASN A 405 -18.68 38.25 -0.83
CA ASN A 405 -18.93 39.26 -1.89
C ASN A 405 -19.74 38.74 -3.10
N LEU A 406 -20.28 37.53 -3.06
CA LEU A 406 -21.18 37.01 -4.12
C LEU A 406 -22.68 37.09 -3.78
N GLY A 407 -23.04 37.84 -2.72
CA GLY A 407 -24.41 37.88 -2.19
C GLY A 407 -25.08 39.26 -2.15
N LYS A 408 -24.54 40.28 -2.82
CA LYS A 408 -25.10 41.64 -2.79
C LYS A 408 -25.19 42.32 -4.16
N GLU A 409 -26.09 41.79 -5.00
CA GLU A 409 -27.03 42.65 -5.71
C GLU A 409 -28.40 41.97 -5.66
N ILE A 410 -29.24 42.41 -4.72
CA ILE A 410 -30.71 42.53 -4.84
C ILE A 410 -31.24 43.05 -3.49
N THR A 411 -31.83 44.26 -3.55
CA THR A 411 -32.77 44.90 -2.61
C THR A 411 -32.31 45.51 -1.28
N GLN A 412 -32.25 46.86 -1.31
CA GLN A 412 -32.99 47.83 -0.47
C GLN A 412 -32.51 48.23 0.94
N ASN A 413 -32.64 49.54 1.12
CA ASN A 413 -32.22 50.48 2.17
C ASN A 413 -32.98 50.31 3.54
N PRO A 414 -32.79 51.15 4.58
CA PRO A 414 -32.10 50.84 5.83
C PRO A 414 -33.00 50.88 7.11
N ALA A 415 -32.61 50.21 8.20
CA ALA A 415 -32.82 50.65 9.60
C ALA A 415 -32.52 49.55 10.65
N ASN A 416 -31.88 49.98 11.75
CA ASN A 416 -31.86 49.43 13.12
C ASN A 416 -30.96 48.24 13.51
N ARG A 417 -30.18 48.53 14.58
CA ARG A 417 -29.73 47.67 15.71
C ARG A 417 -28.60 46.66 15.41
N THR A 418 -27.51 46.51 16.17
CA THR A 418 -27.14 46.96 17.53
C THR A 418 -25.61 46.82 17.73
N LYS A 419 -25.03 47.64 18.62
CA LYS A 419 -23.67 47.59 19.20
C LYS A 419 -23.15 46.17 19.49
N PHE A 420 -21.86 45.92 19.25
CA PHE A 420 -20.99 45.21 20.20
C PHE A 420 -19.57 45.78 20.18
N ILE A 421 -19.06 46.04 21.38
CA ILE A 421 -17.85 46.79 21.72
C ILE A 421 -16.65 45.83 21.85
N TYR A 422 -15.47 46.31 21.45
CA TYR A 422 -14.14 45.74 21.70
C TYR A 422 -13.86 45.46 23.18
N ASN A 423 -13.09 44.43 23.50
CA ASN A 423 -12.16 44.50 24.63
C ASN A 423 -10.92 43.62 24.38
N LEU A 424 -9.77 44.29 24.34
CA LEU A 424 -8.45 43.72 24.68
C LEU A 424 -8.46 43.36 26.16
N GLU A 425 -7.83 42.25 26.53
CA GLU A 425 -7.34 42.05 27.90
C GLU A 425 -6.00 41.32 27.85
N ASP A 426 -4.93 42.11 27.97
CA ASP A 426 -3.61 41.69 28.41
C ASP A 426 -3.64 41.53 29.94
N GLN A 427 -3.23 40.38 30.47
CA GLN A 427 -2.43 40.29 31.71
C GLN A 427 -2.01 38.84 32.00
N GLU A 428 -0.75 38.50 31.69
CA GLU A 428 -0.04 37.42 32.37
C GLU A 428 0.52 37.96 33.70
N MET A 429 -0.01 37.43 34.80
CA MET A 429 0.47 37.68 36.15
C MET A 429 1.57 36.65 36.47
N CYS A 430 2.78 37.15 36.73
CA CYS A 430 3.78 36.43 37.52
C CYS A 430 3.29 36.38 38.97
N ASP A 431 3.24 35.19 39.56
CA ASP A 431 3.61 34.94 40.96
C ASP A 431 3.49 33.44 41.27
N ASN A 432 4.56 32.85 41.80
CA ASN A 432 4.49 31.73 42.73
C ASN A 432 5.77 31.73 43.55
N MET A 433 5.67 32.28 44.76
CA MET A 433 6.64 32.20 45.84
C MET A 433 6.21 31.09 46.82
N GLU A 434 7.23 30.54 47.48
CA GLU A 434 7.29 29.50 48.51
C GLU A 434 6.16 29.44 49.57
N SER A 435 5.84 28.23 50.04
CA SER A 435 5.99 27.80 51.46
C SER A 435 5.55 26.33 51.61
N VAL A 436 6.42 25.42 52.08
CA VAL A 436 6.54 24.92 53.47
C VAL A 436 5.25 24.27 54.00
N LEU A 437 5.16 22.94 53.88
CA LEU A 437 5.07 21.98 55.00
C LEU A 437 5.30 20.55 54.50
#